data_AF-A0AAE8F4F2-F1
#
_entry.id   AF-A0AAE8F4F2-F1
#
_cell.length_a   1.000
_cell.length_b   1.000
_cell.length_c   1.000
_cell.angle_alpha   90.00
_cell.angle_beta   90.00
_cell.angle_gamma   90.00
#
_symmetry.space_group_name_H-M   'P 1'
#
loop_
_entity.id
_entity.type
_entity.pdbx_description
1 polymer ?
#
loop_
_entity_poly.entity_id
_entity_poly.type
_entity_poly.pdbx_seq_one_letter_code
_entity_poly.pdbx_strand_id
1 'polypeptide(L)'
;MSFLPDHALGPHRAHVCVFRPTGSTACIAPPPRRSRTRAILTVLVVAGGLSAAHAATPARAAASPTSQASTAANTPQDGATAPADAADDIGKQLQIVGSSDPSEDVGAFAGEPYAVAIGEASNALGEGGIALGAGATVTAKNAIATGYAASASGESAVAIGGTTEVFDYNEAGEIIGSHQDSTEASGFGAVALGGGAKATAALTTAVGSGSEARNVQSTALGYRARAFEDGATAVGGLSVASGYLSTANGYFARATGTSSVAIGNTALASGIDSVAIGGVSTAAAAAGNSSSLTAATGVGSVALGAGAVTQSDYAIAIGYNSNVFPNLPGNTDSVAIGHSAGSFAPNTVSLGAHALATEQDGIAVGHNSSAFTASSVVLGSGAVSSWFNPNSTALGAATRTDGVDATSIGYGAKVGNWVDDAWNRAPVSAVALGAYSHATRSYSVAVGDVASGLTRQITSVAAGTEATDAVNKGQLDALAADVQATSGVVQANGEGTASATGERSTAAGAGASASGARSVAVAA
;
A
#
# COMPACT_ATOMS: atom_id res chain seq x y z
N MET A 1 19.25 47.09 22.65
CA MET A 1 18.94 47.27 24.09
C MET A 1 17.50 46.81 24.25
N SER A 2 17.15 45.68 24.87
CA SER A 2 17.59 45.14 26.15
C SER A 2 17.50 43.60 26.19
N PHE A 3 18.23 43.00 27.13
CA PHE A 3 18.60 41.59 27.26
C PHE A 3 17.47 40.60 27.67
N LEU A 4 17.67 39.35 27.22
CA LEU A 4 17.12 38.02 27.55
C LEU A 4 17.11 37.67 29.08
N PRO A 5 16.37 36.62 29.57
CA PRO A 5 16.82 35.23 29.39
C PRO A 5 15.77 34.08 29.30
N ASP A 6 16.32 32.95 28.88
CA ASP A 6 15.83 31.57 28.73
C ASP A 6 14.80 31.04 29.73
N HIS A 7 13.83 30.26 29.21
CA HIS A 7 13.32 29.08 29.90
C HIS A 7 12.89 27.97 28.92
N ALA A 8 13.66 26.88 28.98
CA ALA A 8 13.40 25.47 28.63
C ALA A 8 12.03 25.09 28.01
N LEU A 9 12.09 24.62 26.75
CA LEU A 9 11.04 23.82 26.11
C LEU A 9 11.06 22.38 26.65
N GLY A 10 10.06 22.03 27.47
CA GLY A 10 9.67 20.65 27.74
C GLY A 10 8.61 20.17 26.73
N PRO A 11 8.40 18.85 26.55
CA PRO A 11 7.59 18.31 25.46
C PRO A 11 6.09 18.60 25.65
N HIS A 12 5.49 19.24 24.65
CA HIS A 12 4.04 19.44 24.54
C HIS A 12 3.29 18.10 24.53
N ARG A 13 2.35 17.92 25.46
CA ARG A 13 1.35 16.85 25.41
C ARG A 13 0.15 17.34 24.59
N ALA A 14 -0.12 16.69 23.46
CA ALA A 14 -1.33 16.92 22.68
C ALA A 14 -2.56 16.38 23.43
N HIS A 15 -3.55 17.24 23.67
CA HIS A 15 -4.88 16.85 24.14
C HIS A 15 -5.74 16.49 22.92
N VAL A 16 -6.27 15.28 22.87
CA VAL A 16 -7.23 14.85 21.83
C VAL A 16 -8.64 15.12 22.35
N CYS A 17 -9.34 16.08 21.75
CA CYS A 17 -10.76 16.31 21.98
C CYS A 17 -11.55 15.77 20.78
N VAL A 18 -12.48 14.84 21.01
CA VAL A 18 -13.40 14.35 19.98
C VAL A 18 -14.69 15.16 20.05
N PHE A 19 -15.05 15.83 18.95
CA PHE A 19 -16.30 16.57 18.81
C PHE A 19 -17.42 15.63 18.35
N ARG A 20 -18.56 15.60 19.07
CA ARG A 20 -19.83 15.03 18.58
C ARG A 20 -20.86 16.15 18.42
N PRO A 21 -21.74 16.10 17.40
CA PRO A 21 -22.70 17.15 17.12
C PRO A 21 -23.95 16.99 17.99
N THR A 22 -23.82 17.17 19.32
CA THR A 22 -24.92 17.48 20.25
C THR A 22 -24.34 17.97 21.59
N GLY A 23 -23.91 19.23 21.63
CA GLY A 23 -24.06 20.14 22.78
C GLY A 23 -23.66 19.72 24.21
N SER A 24 -22.67 18.86 24.45
CA SER A 24 -22.11 18.67 25.80
C SER A 24 -20.64 18.23 25.77
N THR A 25 -19.75 19.05 26.36
CA THR A 25 -18.29 18.80 26.43
C THR A 25 -17.94 18.11 27.75
N ALA A 26 -17.32 16.93 27.71
CA ALA A 26 -16.76 16.28 28.89
C ALA A 26 -15.26 16.01 28.66
N CYS A 27 -14.41 16.66 29.46
CA CYS A 27 -12.96 16.44 29.47
C CYS A 27 -12.59 15.47 30.60
N ILE A 28 -11.92 14.37 30.30
CA ILE A 28 -11.41 13.41 31.29
C ILE A 28 -9.92 13.71 31.54
N ALA A 29 -9.55 13.96 32.80
CA ALA A 29 -8.16 14.13 33.23
C ALA A 29 -7.47 12.76 33.45
N PRO A 30 -6.15 12.62 33.18
CA PRO A 30 -5.44 11.36 33.37
C PRO A 30 -5.05 11.13 34.85
N PRO A 31 -4.96 9.87 35.32
CA PRO A 31 -4.64 9.54 36.72
C PRO A 31 -3.13 9.60 37.03
N PRO A 32 -2.73 9.70 38.31
CA PRO A 32 -1.32 9.83 38.69
C PRO A 32 -0.56 8.49 38.65
N ARG A 33 0.75 8.57 38.41
CA ARG A 33 1.67 7.42 38.30
C ARG A 33 1.87 6.70 39.66
N ARG A 34 1.73 5.37 39.66
CA ARG A 34 2.44 4.47 40.60
C ARG A 34 3.06 3.27 39.87
N SER A 35 4.38 3.14 40.07
CA SER A 35 5.25 1.96 40.15
C SER A 35 4.80 0.60 39.58
N ARG A 36 5.63 0.10 38.64
CA ARG A 36 6.05 -1.30 38.34
C ARG A 36 4.99 -2.41 38.54
N THR A 37 4.62 -3.10 37.46
CA THR A 37 4.85 -4.55 37.20
C THR A 37 4.16 -4.95 35.87
N ARG A 38 4.77 -5.91 35.16
CA ARG A 38 4.44 -6.52 33.85
C ARG A 38 2.95 -6.48 33.41
N ALA A 39 2.70 -6.15 32.15
CA ALA A 39 1.41 -6.35 31.47
C ALA A 39 1.59 -7.10 30.14
N ILE A 40 0.98 -8.27 30.08
CA ILE A 40 0.69 -9.09 28.91
C ILE A 40 -0.52 -8.45 28.18
N LEU A 41 -0.48 -8.47 26.86
CA LEU A 41 -1.47 -7.89 25.95
C LEU A 41 -2.76 -8.73 25.96
N THR A 42 -3.86 -8.17 26.48
CA THR A 42 -5.20 -8.76 26.37
C THR A 42 -6.07 -7.90 25.46
N VAL A 43 -6.58 -8.51 24.40
CA VAL A 43 -7.51 -7.95 23.40
C VAL A 43 -8.90 -7.75 24.02
N LEU A 44 -9.48 -6.57 23.79
CA LEU A 44 -10.81 -6.16 24.21
C LEU A 44 -11.86 -6.71 23.23
N VAL A 45 -12.62 -7.72 23.63
CA VAL A 45 -13.86 -8.16 22.94
C VAL A 45 -15.06 -7.62 23.72
N VAL A 46 -15.95 -6.93 23.01
CA VAL A 46 -17.22 -6.41 23.52
C VAL A 46 -18.15 -7.58 23.85
N ALA A 47 -18.48 -7.76 25.13
CA ALA A 47 -19.45 -8.75 25.61
C ALA A 47 -20.85 -8.13 25.71
N GLY A 48 -21.80 -8.70 24.96
CA GLY A 48 -23.23 -8.64 25.27
C GLY A 48 -23.54 -9.61 26.43
N GLY A 49 -24.31 -9.14 27.40
CA GLY A 49 -24.49 -9.80 28.69
C GLY A 49 -25.32 -11.08 28.65
N LEU A 50 -24.89 -12.07 29.43
CA LEU A 50 -25.78 -13.01 30.11
C LEU A 50 -25.33 -13.15 31.57
N SER A 51 -26.33 -13.09 32.44
CA SER A 51 -26.23 -13.09 33.89
C SER A 51 -25.80 -14.45 34.44
N ALA A 52 -24.80 -14.46 35.34
CA ALA A 52 -24.46 -15.62 36.15
C ALA A 52 -24.93 -15.39 37.59
N ALA A 53 -25.82 -16.25 38.08
CA ALA A 53 -26.13 -16.38 39.50
C ALA A 53 -25.35 -17.55 40.10
N HIS A 54 -24.90 -17.32 41.32
CA HIS A 54 -23.94 -18.08 42.12
C HIS A 54 -24.34 -19.53 42.46
N ALA A 55 -23.28 -20.29 42.73
CA ALA A 55 -23.27 -21.66 43.22
C ALA A 55 -23.91 -21.87 44.60
N ALA A 56 -24.49 -23.05 44.79
CA ALA A 56 -24.49 -23.78 46.07
C ALA A 56 -24.57 -25.29 45.80
N THR A 57 -23.50 -26.01 46.13
CA THR A 57 -23.47 -27.47 46.33
C THR A 57 -24.32 -27.86 47.54
N PRO A 58 -24.89 -29.08 47.57
CA PRO A 58 -24.25 -30.12 48.37
C PRO A 58 -24.20 -31.50 47.70
N ALA A 59 -23.40 -32.37 48.31
CA ALA A 59 -22.93 -33.66 47.82
C ALA A 59 -23.95 -34.82 47.95
N ARG A 60 -23.61 -35.89 47.18
CA ARG A 60 -23.71 -37.34 47.49
C ARG A 60 -24.80 -38.14 46.75
N ALA A 61 -24.37 -38.98 45.81
CA ALA A 61 -24.36 -40.44 45.90
C ALA A 61 -24.05 -41.08 44.53
N ALA A 62 -23.26 -42.14 44.53
CA ALA A 62 -22.76 -42.86 43.37
C ALA A 62 -23.83 -43.67 42.62
N ALA A 63 -23.71 -43.76 41.30
CA ALA A 63 -23.96 -44.97 40.51
C ALA A 63 -23.48 -44.76 39.07
N SER A 64 -22.57 -45.61 38.60
CA SER A 64 -22.29 -45.80 37.17
C SER A 64 -23.48 -46.50 36.50
N PRO A 65 -23.67 -46.32 35.18
CA PRO A 65 -23.63 -47.54 34.37
C PRO A 65 -22.95 -47.36 33.00
N THR A 66 -22.18 -48.39 32.67
CA THR A 66 -21.86 -48.87 31.33
C THR A 66 -23.11 -49.33 30.60
N SER A 67 -23.25 -49.04 29.30
CA SER A 67 -24.02 -49.89 28.38
C SER A 67 -23.24 -50.14 27.09
N GLN A 68 -22.85 -51.40 26.91
CA GLN A 68 -22.46 -51.98 25.63
C GLN A 68 -23.74 -52.34 24.86
N ALA A 69 -23.72 -52.20 23.54
CA ALA A 69 -24.64 -52.90 22.65
C ALA A 69 -23.84 -54.00 21.92
N SER A 70 -24.28 -55.25 22.06
CA SER A 70 -23.79 -56.38 21.25
C SER A 70 -24.98 -57.20 20.75
N THR A 71 -24.86 -57.64 19.51
CA THR A 71 -25.76 -58.53 18.77
C THR A 71 -25.60 -60.00 19.18
N ALA A 72 -26.64 -60.80 18.86
CA ALA A 72 -26.65 -62.24 18.46
C ALA A 72 -27.40 -63.27 19.36
N ALA A 73 -28.48 -63.81 18.76
CA ALA A 73 -28.89 -65.22 18.58
C ALA A 73 -28.98 -66.27 19.73
N ASN A 74 -30.17 -66.91 19.77
CA ASN A 74 -30.55 -68.30 20.12
C ASN A 74 -30.40 -68.86 21.55
N THR A 75 -31.54 -69.03 22.27
CA THR A 75 -32.19 -70.33 22.60
C THR A 75 -33.52 -70.11 23.36
N PRO A 76 -34.47 -71.08 23.38
CA PRO A 76 -35.88 -70.85 23.76
C PRO A 76 -36.24 -71.27 25.20
N GLN A 77 -37.43 -70.81 25.64
CA GLN A 77 -38.21 -71.19 26.83
C GLN A 77 -37.74 -70.57 28.16
N ASP A 78 -38.58 -70.00 29.04
CA ASP A 78 -39.99 -70.26 29.36
C ASP A 78 -40.77 -69.00 29.79
N GLY A 79 -42.09 -69.13 29.77
CA GLY A 79 -43.07 -68.06 29.86
C GLY A 79 -43.03 -67.19 31.11
N ALA A 80 -43.10 -65.89 30.87
CA ALA A 80 -43.86 -64.94 31.66
C ALA A 80 -44.28 -63.82 30.70
N THR A 81 -45.57 -63.49 30.68
CA THR A 81 -46.09 -62.32 29.98
C THR A 81 -45.48 -61.06 30.59
N ALA A 82 -44.35 -60.60 30.06
CA ALA A 82 -43.90 -59.23 30.22
C ALA A 82 -44.79 -58.35 29.32
N PRO A 83 -45.30 -57.22 29.82
CA PRO A 83 -46.12 -56.32 29.00
C PRO A 83 -45.31 -55.85 27.79
N ALA A 84 -45.96 -55.89 26.63
CA ALA A 84 -45.41 -55.60 25.32
C ALA A 84 -45.08 -54.11 25.08
N ASP A 85 -44.62 -53.35 26.08
CA ASP A 85 -44.32 -51.91 25.93
C ASP A 85 -42.88 -51.49 26.24
N ALA A 86 -42.06 -52.32 26.88
CA ALA A 86 -40.69 -51.93 27.24
C ALA A 86 -39.72 -51.87 26.04
N ALA A 87 -40.11 -52.43 24.89
CA ALA A 87 -39.35 -52.29 23.64
C ALA A 87 -39.80 -51.06 22.80
N ASP A 88 -40.97 -50.49 23.09
CA ASP A 88 -41.54 -49.39 22.28
C ASP A 88 -41.10 -48.00 22.77
N ASP A 89 -40.63 -47.89 24.01
CA ASP A 89 -40.26 -46.60 24.62
C ASP A 89 -38.78 -46.21 24.42
N ILE A 90 -37.90 -47.19 24.16
CA ILE A 90 -36.50 -46.91 23.78
C ILE A 90 -36.41 -46.49 22.30
N GLY A 91 -37.30 -47.01 21.45
CA GLY A 91 -37.44 -46.60 20.04
C GLY A 91 -37.94 -45.17 19.84
N LYS A 92 -38.54 -44.55 20.86
CA LYS A 92 -38.93 -43.13 20.87
C LYS A 92 -37.83 -42.20 21.39
N GLN A 93 -36.80 -42.74 22.04
CA GLN A 93 -35.72 -41.93 22.64
C GLN A 93 -34.46 -41.82 21.76
N LEU A 94 -34.22 -42.76 20.83
CA LEU A 94 -33.17 -42.66 19.80
C LEU A 94 -33.67 -43.24 18.47
N GLN A 95 -34.20 -42.39 17.59
CA GLN A 95 -34.61 -42.79 16.23
C GLN A 95 -33.43 -42.63 15.26
N ILE A 96 -32.87 -43.75 14.80
CA ILE A 96 -31.97 -43.79 13.64
C ILE A 96 -32.85 -44.21 12.46
N VAL A 97 -33.21 -43.26 11.61
CA VAL A 97 -34.14 -43.48 10.50
C VAL A 97 -33.33 -43.94 9.27
N GLY A 98 -33.63 -45.15 8.79
CA GLY A 98 -33.16 -45.67 7.50
C GLY A 98 -34.04 -45.20 6.33
N SER A 99 -33.94 -45.85 5.17
CA SER A 99 -34.77 -45.49 4.00
C SER A 99 -36.27 -45.54 4.33
N SER A 100 -37.07 -44.68 3.71
CA SER A 100 -38.54 -44.74 3.79
C SER A 100 -39.13 -46.00 3.14
N ASP A 101 -38.33 -46.70 2.34
CA ASP A 101 -38.64 -48.02 1.80
C ASP A 101 -37.77 -49.09 2.52
N PRO A 102 -38.37 -49.94 3.38
CA PRO A 102 -37.64 -50.99 4.09
C PRO A 102 -36.97 -52.03 3.19
N SER A 103 -37.37 -52.12 1.90
CA SER A 103 -36.76 -53.02 0.93
C SER A 103 -35.48 -52.46 0.30
N GLU A 104 -35.25 -51.14 0.43
CA GLU A 104 -34.05 -50.45 -0.06
C GLU A 104 -33.10 -50.03 1.09
N ASP A 105 -33.45 -50.32 2.34
CA ASP A 105 -32.68 -49.92 3.52
C ASP A 105 -31.31 -50.62 3.56
N VAL A 106 -30.24 -49.83 3.44
CA VAL A 106 -28.86 -50.31 3.60
C VAL A 106 -28.40 -49.95 5.02
N GLY A 107 -28.06 -50.95 5.83
CA GLY A 107 -27.60 -50.74 7.21
C GLY A 107 -26.27 -49.97 7.31
N ALA A 108 -25.97 -49.50 8.53
CA ALA A 108 -24.66 -48.95 8.86
C ALA A 108 -23.61 -50.07 9.02
N PHE A 109 -22.37 -49.82 8.59
CA PHE A 109 -21.26 -50.76 8.67
C PHE A 109 -20.06 -50.17 9.41
N ALA A 110 -19.66 -50.80 10.52
CA ALA A 110 -18.44 -50.50 11.27
C ALA A 110 -17.49 -51.71 11.16
N GLY A 111 -16.44 -51.59 10.35
CA GLY A 111 -15.58 -52.71 9.94
C GLY A 111 -14.35 -52.96 10.82
N GLU A 112 -13.89 -51.95 11.56
CA GLU A 112 -12.62 -51.98 12.30
C GLU A 112 -12.82 -51.73 13.81
N PRO A 113 -11.82 -52.07 14.66
CA PRO A 113 -11.88 -51.78 16.09
C PRO A 113 -12.14 -50.30 16.39
N TYR A 114 -12.94 -50.04 17.42
CA TYR A 114 -13.29 -48.70 17.91
C TYR A 114 -14.06 -47.82 16.90
N ALA A 115 -14.49 -48.36 15.76
CA ALA A 115 -15.26 -47.63 14.76
C ALA A 115 -16.72 -47.39 15.19
N VAL A 116 -17.29 -46.27 14.76
CA VAL A 116 -18.71 -45.90 14.98
C VAL A 116 -19.34 -45.58 13.63
N ALA A 117 -20.43 -46.26 13.29
CA ALA A 117 -21.24 -45.99 12.10
C ALA A 117 -22.70 -45.80 12.49
N ILE A 118 -23.29 -44.66 12.15
CA ILE A 118 -24.68 -44.30 12.46
C ILE A 118 -25.32 -43.64 11.23
N GLY A 119 -26.43 -44.20 10.74
CA GLY A 119 -27.17 -43.71 9.57
C GLY A 119 -27.16 -44.71 8.41
N GLU A 120 -28.17 -44.64 7.54
CA GLU A 120 -28.32 -45.50 6.37
C GLU A 120 -27.06 -45.47 5.49
N ALA A 121 -26.55 -46.63 5.08
CA ALA A 121 -25.36 -46.77 4.25
C ALA A 121 -24.09 -46.05 4.78
N SER A 122 -24.03 -45.74 6.08
CA SER A 122 -22.80 -45.19 6.69
C SER A 122 -21.73 -46.27 6.84
N ASN A 123 -20.48 -45.95 6.52
CA ASN A 123 -19.36 -46.89 6.49
C ASN A 123 -18.17 -46.35 7.30
N ALA A 124 -17.84 -46.96 8.43
CA ALA A 124 -16.63 -46.70 9.20
C ALA A 124 -15.64 -47.86 9.03
N LEU A 125 -14.74 -47.75 8.05
CA LEU A 125 -13.77 -48.76 7.63
C LEU A 125 -12.36 -48.54 8.19
N GLY A 126 -12.12 -47.45 8.90
CA GLY A 126 -10.83 -47.17 9.55
C GLY A 126 -10.88 -47.43 11.06
N GLU A 127 -9.77 -47.90 11.65
CA GLU A 127 -9.62 -48.06 13.10
C GLU A 127 -9.92 -46.74 13.83
N GLY A 128 -10.85 -46.77 14.79
CA GLY A 128 -11.29 -45.57 15.52
C GLY A 128 -12.05 -44.53 14.68
N GLY A 129 -12.47 -44.90 13.46
CA GLY A 129 -13.21 -44.02 12.55
C GLY A 129 -14.65 -43.77 12.98
N ILE A 130 -15.15 -42.55 12.78
CA ILE A 130 -16.53 -42.15 13.14
C ILE A 130 -17.28 -41.68 11.90
N ALA A 131 -18.24 -42.47 11.41
CA ALA A 131 -19.15 -42.12 10.34
C ALA A 131 -20.56 -41.86 10.91
N LEU A 132 -21.07 -40.64 10.77
CA LEU A 132 -22.38 -40.22 11.28
C LEU A 132 -23.17 -39.49 10.19
N GLY A 133 -24.24 -40.09 9.69
CA GLY A 133 -25.10 -39.55 8.63
C GLY A 133 -25.26 -40.51 7.47
N ALA A 134 -26.38 -40.42 6.74
CA ALA A 134 -26.64 -41.33 5.64
C ALA A 134 -25.57 -41.21 4.54
N GLY A 135 -24.96 -42.32 4.14
CA GLY A 135 -23.85 -42.40 3.19
C GLY A 135 -22.50 -41.85 3.69
N ALA A 136 -22.39 -41.43 4.97
CA ALA A 136 -21.12 -40.96 5.52
C ALA A 136 -20.07 -42.07 5.48
N THR A 137 -18.86 -41.79 4.99
CA THR A 137 -17.81 -42.79 4.78
C THR A 137 -16.51 -42.36 5.42
N VAL A 138 -15.93 -43.23 6.25
CA VAL A 138 -14.59 -43.09 6.83
C VAL A 138 -13.75 -44.28 6.41
N THR A 139 -12.62 -44.06 5.73
CA THR A 139 -11.74 -45.15 5.29
C THR A 139 -10.39 -45.20 6.00
N ALA A 140 -10.03 -44.14 6.73
CA ALA A 140 -8.74 -44.01 7.38
C ALA A 140 -8.83 -44.00 8.91
N LYS A 141 -7.69 -44.29 9.55
CA LYS A 141 -7.55 -44.35 11.00
C LYS A 141 -7.85 -43.01 11.67
N ASN A 142 -8.56 -43.04 12.80
CA ASN A 142 -8.91 -41.89 13.64
C ASN A 142 -9.64 -40.74 12.91
N ALA A 143 -10.24 -41.01 11.74
CA ALA A 143 -10.90 -40.01 10.94
C ALA A 143 -12.40 -39.89 11.30
N ILE A 144 -12.98 -38.72 11.04
CA ILE A 144 -14.37 -38.39 11.40
C ILE A 144 -15.08 -37.88 10.14
N ALA A 145 -16.19 -38.52 9.77
CA ALA A 145 -17.11 -38.04 8.75
C ALA A 145 -18.51 -37.86 9.37
N THR A 146 -19.01 -36.63 9.42
CA THR A 146 -20.36 -36.31 9.90
C THR A 146 -21.14 -35.56 8.83
N GLY A 147 -22.32 -36.07 8.46
CA GLY A 147 -23.18 -35.46 7.45
C GLY A 147 -23.60 -36.42 6.34
N TYR A 148 -24.64 -36.03 5.60
CA TYR A 148 -25.09 -36.79 4.42
C TYR A 148 -23.99 -36.87 3.36
N ALA A 149 -23.56 -38.09 3.02
CA ALA A 149 -22.49 -38.40 2.08
C ALA A 149 -21.11 -37.73 2.37
N ALA A 150 -20.84 -37.32 3.61
CA ALA A 150 -19.53 -36.80 4.00
C ALA A 150 -18.46 -37.90 3.93
N SER A 151 -17.27 -37.60 3.43
CA SER A 151 -16.18 -38.57 3.25
C SER A 151 -14.90 -38.14 3.93
N ALA A 152 -14.33 -38.99 4.79
CA ALA A 152 -13.02 -38.78 5.42
C ALA A 152 -12.09 -39.98 5.13
N SER A 153 -11.14 -39.79 4.21
CA SER A 153 -10.23 -40.84 3.75
C SER A 153 -8.76 -40.58 4.09
N GLY A 154 -8.44 -39.44 4.69
CA GLY A 154 -7.12 -39.18 5.28
C GLY A 154 -7.03 -39.61 6.73
N GLU A 155 -5.87 -40.10 7.18
CA GLU A 155 -5.67 -40.42 8.61
C GLU A 155 -5.84 -39.17 9.47
N SER A 156 -6.57 -39.28 10.58
CA SER A 156 -6.94 -38.17 11.46
C SER A 156 -7.67 -37.02 10.75
N ALA A 157 -8.26 -37.25 9.58
CA ALA A 157 -9.01 -36.25 8.84
C ALA A 157 -10.41 -36.03 9.45
N VAL A 158 -10.95 -34.82 9.29
CA VAL A 158 -12.26 -34.43 9.81
C VAL A 158 -13.08 -33.83 8.68
N ALA A 159 -14.12 -34.53 8.24
CA ALA A 159 -15.14 -34.06 7.30
C ALA A 159 -16.47 -33.87 8.05
N ILE A 160 -16.93 -32.63 8.21
CA ILE A 160 -18.20 -32.34 8.89
C ILE A 160 -19.03 -31.43 7.99
N GLY A 161 -20.20 -31.89 7.56
CA GLY A 161 -21.05 -31.13 6.66
C GLY A 161 -22.09 -32.00 5.97
N GLY A 162 -21.98 -32.12 4.66
CA GLY A 162 -22.86 -32.94 3.83
C GLY A 162 -22.78 -32.51 2.37
N THR A 163 -23.82 -32.83 1.61
CA THR A 163 -23.98 -32.31 0.25
C THR A 163 -24.56 -30.92 0.25
N THR A 164 -24.09 -30.08 -0.67
CA THR A 164 -24.75 -28.80 -0.97
C THR A 164 -24.62 -28.47 -2.44
N GLU A 165 -25.52 -27.62 -2.91
CA GLU A 165 -25.36 -26.95 -4.19
C GLU A 165 -24.25 -25.90 -4.12
N VAL A 166 -23.34 -25.97 -5.09
CA VAL A 166 -22.09 -25.23 -5.18
C VAL A 166 -22.11 -24.51 -6.54
N PHE A 167 -22.42 -23.21 -6.54
CA PHE A 167 -22.46 -22.32 -7.71
C PHE A 167 -21.08 -21.98 -8.31
N ASP A 168 -20.88 -22.13 -9.60
CA ASP A 168 -19.66 -21.71 -10.29
C ASP A 168 -19.72 -20.24 -10.71
N TYR A 169 -18.59 -19.54 -10.59
CA TYR A 169 -18.48 -18.11 -10.86
C TYR A 169 -17.47 -17.82 -11.98
N ASN A 170 -17.77 -16.86 -12.85
CA ASN A 170 -16.80 -16.30 -13.80
C ASN A 170 -15.87 -15.26 -13.13
N GLU A 171 -14.93 -14.69 -13.89
CA GLU A 171 -14.00 -13.66 -13.38
C GLU A 171 -14.68 -12.36 -12.92
N ALA A 172 -15.89 -12.08 -13.44
CA ALA A 172 -16.70 -10.93 -13.05
C ALA A 172 -17.53 -11.19 -11.78
N GLY A 173 -17.51 -12.42 -11.25
CA GLY A 173 -18.28 -12.82 -10.07
C GLY A 173 -19.75 -13.15 -10.35
N GLU A 174 -20.10 -13.41 -11.61
CA GLU A 174 -21.43 -13.88 -12.00
C GLU A 174 -21.51 -15.41 -11.96
N ILE A 175 -22.69 -15.94 -11.63
CA ILE A 175 -22.95 -17.38 -11.59
C ILE A 175 -23.09 -17.91 -13.02
N ILE A 176 -22.30 -18.93 -13.37
CA ILE A 176 -22.30 -19.59 -14.69
C ILE A 176 -22.81 -21.04 -14.65
N GLY A 177 -23.03 -21.59 -13.46
CA GLY A 177 -23.51 -22.95 -13.28
C GLY A 177 -23.61 -23.32 -11.81
N SER A 178 -24.03 -24.55 -11.54
CA SER A 178 -23.98 -25.17 -10.22
C SER A 178 -23.78 -26.66 -10.32
N HIS A 179 -23.18 -27.24 -9.29
CA HIS A 179 -23.03 -28.68 -9.13
C HIS A 179 -23.28 -29.06 -7.66
N GLN A 180 -23.53 -30.34 -7.40
CA GLN A 180 -23.65 -30.87 -6.05
C GLN A 180 -22.31 -31.44 -5.61
N ASP A 181 -21.82 -30.98 -4.48
CA ASP A 181 -20.59 -31.46 -3.87
C ASP A 181 -20.86 -31.96 -2.46
N SER A 182 -20.24 -33.09 -2.10
CA SER A 182 -20.18 -33.58 -0.72
C SER A 182 -18.95 -33.05 0.00
N THR A 183 -19.00 -33.06 1.33
CA THR A 183 -17.84 -32.71 2.17
C THR A 183 -16.79 -33.81 2.08
N GLU A 184 -15.55 -33.45 1.76
CA GLU A 184 -14.45 -34.40 1.57
C GLU A 184 -13.19 -33.95 2.32
N ALA A 185 -12.66 -34.81 3.18
CA ALA A 185 -11.35 -34.66 3.80
C ALA A 185 -10.47 -35.89 3.50
N SER A 186 -9.65 -35.80 2.45
CA SER A 186 -8.84 -36.92 1.93
C SER A 186 -7.34 -36.84 2.28
N GLY A 187 -6.86 -35.69 2.75
CA GLY A 187 -5.47 -35.53 3.21
C GLY A 187 -5.20 -35.97 4.64
N PHE A 188 -3.96 -36.37 4.94
CA PHE A 188 -3.50 -36.61 6.33
C PHE A 188 -3.74 -35.39 7.22
N GLY A 189 -4.51 -35.54 8.31
CA GLY A 189 -4.86 -34.44 9.22
C GLY A 189 -5.64 -33.30 8.57
N ALA A 190 -6.30 -33.55 7.42
CA ALA A 190 -7.08 -32.54 6.73
C ALA A 190 -8.40 -32.24 7.45
N VAL A 191 -8.86 -30.99 7.40
CA VAL A 191 -10.13 -30.56 8.00
C VAL A 191 -11.01 -29.95 6.91
N ALA A 192 -12.17 -30.55 6.65
CA ALA A 192 -13.23 -30.03 5.80
C ALA A 192 -14.50 -29.80 6.63
N LEU A 193 -14.95 -28.54 6.75
CA LEU A 193 -16.13 -28.16 7.52
C LEU A 193 -17.10 -27.33 6.67
N GLY A 194 -18.30 -27.84 6.45
CA GLY A 194 -19.36 -27.22 5.65
C GLY A 194 -19.73 -28.04 4.43
N GLY A 195 -20.99 -27.93 3.96
CA GLY A 195 -21.46 -28.67 2.79
C GLY A 195 -20.57 -28.44 1.56
N GLY A 196 -20.17 -29.51 0.88
CA GLY A 196 -19.28 -29.43 -0.29
C GLY A 196 -17.86 -28.90 -0.01
N ALA A 197 -17.42 -28.76 1.25
CA ALA A 197 -16.05 -28.35 1.55
C ALA A 197 -15.06 -29.47 1.20
N LYS A 198 -13.94 -29.15 0.56
CA LYS A 198 -12.93 -30.10 0.07
C LYS A 198 -11.54 -29.78 0.61
N ALA A 199 -10.96 -30.70 1.37
CA ALA A 199 -9.60 -30.63 1.92
C ALA A 199 -8.81 -31.88 1.48
N THR A 200 -8.08 -31.77 0.36
CA THR A 200 -7.61 -32.97 -0.40
C THR A 200 -6.13 -33.31 -0.23
N ALA A 201 -5.34 -32.46 0.43
CA ALA A 201 -3.93 -32.67 0.68
C ALA A 201 -3.59 -32.67 2.18
N ALA A 202 -2.37 -33.11 2.52
CA ALA A 202 -1.93 -33.21 3.91
C ALA A 202 -1.95 -31.85 4.62
N LEU A 203 -2.46 -31.85 5.86
CA LEU A 203 -2.51 -30.70 6.76
C LEU A 203 -3.32 -29.51 6.20
N THR A 204 -4.26 -29.76 5.30
CA THR A 204 -5.14 -28.74 4.73
C THR A 204 -6.31 -28.40 5.65
N THR A 205 -6.83 -27.18 5.52
CA THR A 205 -8.05 -26.75 6.22
C THR A 205 -8.98 -26.05 5.25
N ALA A 206 -10.18 -26.60 5.01
CA ALA A 206 -11.25 -26.00 4.23
C ALA A 206 -12.49 -25.82 5.12
N VAL A 207 -12.89 -24.58 5.38
CA VAL A 207 -14.02 -24.25 6.24
C VAL A 207 -14.96 -23.29 5.52
N GLY A 208 -16.19 -23.72 5.26
CA GLY A 208 -17.21 -22.97 4.55
C GLY A 208 -17.82 -23.78 3.40
N SER A 209 -19.07 -23.48 3.06
CA SER A 209 -19.76 -24.19 1.98
C SER A 209 -19.04 -24.02 0.64
N GLY A 210 -18.73 -25.14 -0.01
CA GLY A 210 -17.94 -25.21 -1.25
C GLY A 210 -16.51 -24.67 -1.14
N SER A 211 -15.97 -24.49 0.08
CA SER A 211 -14.56 -24.09 0.25
C SER A 211 -13.61 -25.21 -0.20
N GLU A 212 -12.42 -24.86 -0.68
CA GLU A 212 -11.51 -25.83 -1.28
C GLU A 212 -10.04 -25.53 -1.01
N ALA A 213 -9.35 -26.48 -0.38
CA ALA A 213 -7.92 -26.46 -0.07
C ALA A 213 -7.26 -27.72 -0.68
N ARG A 214 -6.44 -27.54 -1.73
CA ARG A 214 -5.98 -28.66 -2.58
C ARG A 214 -4.56 -29.16 -2.35
N ASN A 215 -3.71 -28.34 -1.73
CA ASN A 215 -2.26 -28.55 -1.68
C ASN A 215 -1.72 -28.42 -0.26
N VAL A 216 -0.49 -28.85 -0.01
CA VAL A 216 0.01 -29.12 1.35
C VAL A 216 -0.04 -27.87 2.21
N GLN A 217 -0.57 -27.99 3.43
CA GLN A 217 -0.72 -26.90 4.40
C GLN A 217 -1.57 -25.70 3.91
N SER A 218 -2.34 -25.83 2.83
CA SER A 218 -3.18 -24.75 2.35
C SER A 218 -4.44 -24.59 3.21
N THR A 219 -4.91 -23.34 3.35
CA THR A 219 -6.05 -22.97 4.20
C THR A 219 -7.08 -22.17 3.41
N ALA A 220 -8.31 -22.64 3.35
CA ALA A 220 -9.46 -21.96 2.76
C ALA A 220 -10.56 -21.74 3.81
N LEU A 221 -10.91 -20.49 4.09
CA LEU A 221 -11.92 -20.12 5.09
C LEU A 221 -12.95 -19.15 4.49
N GLY A 222 -14.17 -19.62 4.23
CA GLY A 222 -15.29 -18.83 3.72
C GLY A 222 -16.07 -19.56 2.63
N TYR A 223 -17.24 -19.04 2.28
CA TYR A 223 -18.02 -19.56 1.16
C TYR A 223 -17.19 -19.51 -0.13
N ARG A 224 -16.91 -20.67 -0.73
CA ARG A 224 -16.11 -20.77 -1.96
C ARG A 224 -14.71 -20.14 -1.89
N ALA A 225 -14.11 -20.07 -0.71
CA ALA A 225 -12.69 -19.74 -0.59
C ALA A 225 -11.86 -20.86 -1.24
N ARG A 226 -10.83 -20.51 -2.01
CA ARG A 226 -10.02 -21.46 -2.80
C ARG A 226 -8.52 -21.24 -2.56
N ALA A 227 -7.85 -22.24 -1.98
CA ALA A 227 -6.42 -22.25 -1.75
C ALA A 227 -5.77 -23.41 -2.53
N PHE A 228 -5.17 -23.08 -3.68
CA PHE A 228 -4.76 -24.06 -4.69
C PHE A 228 -3.29 -24.42 -4.69
N GLU A 229 -2.44 -23.76 -3.93
CA GLU A 229 -0.99 -24.04 -3.90
C GLU A 229 -0.50 -24.33 -2.47
N ASP A 230 0.72 -24.84 -2.36
CA ASP A 230 1.32 -25.18 -1.06
C ASP A 230 1.44 -23.95 -0.16
N GLY A 231 0.98 -24.08 1.08
CA GLY A 231 0.94 -23.01 2.09
C GLY A 231 0.07 -21.80 1.71
N ALA A 232 -0.71 -21.88 0.63
CA ALA A 232 -1.61 -20.81 0.22
C ALA A 232 -2.75 -20.61 1.24
N THR A 233 -3.11 -19.36 1.52
CA THR A 233 -4.16 -19.01 2.49
C THR A 233 -5.21 -18.14 1.83
N ALA A 234 -6.45 -18.64 1.71
CA ALA A 234 -7.61 -17.92 1.21
C ALA A 234 -8.64 -17.73 2.32
N VAL A 235 -8.95 -16.49 2.69
CA VAL A 235 -9.91 -16.16 3.75
C VAL A 235 -10.90 -15.12 3.22
N GLY A 236 -12.19 -15.40 3.36
CA GLY A 236 -13.28 -14.58 2.83
C GLY A 236 -14.02 -15.28 1.69
N GLY A 237 -15.27 -14.88 1.48
CA GLY A 237 -16.10 -15.46 0.43
C GLY A 237 -15.50 -15.20 -0.96
N LEU A 238 -15.45 -16.24 -1.80
CA LEU A 238 -14.95 -16.18 -3.19
C LEU A 238 -13.47 -15.74 -3.31
N SER A 239 -12.72 -15.76 -2.21
CA SER A 239 -11.28 -15.49 -2.22
C SER A 239 -10.51 -16.61 -2.93
N VAL A 240 -9.43 -16.25 -3.64
CA VAL A 240 -8.60 -17.19 -4.39
C VAL A 240 -7.12 -16.93 -4.10
N ALA A 241 -6.45 -17.90 -3.50
CA ALA A 241 -5.00 -17.95 -3.34
C ALA A 241 -4.45 -19.08 -4.23
N SER A 242 -3.84 -18.73 -5.35
CA SER A 242 -3.34 -19.68 -6.36
C SER A 242 -1.85 -19.53 -6.65
N GLY A 243 -1.11 -18.81 -5.81
CA GLY A 243 0.34 -18.73 -5.86
C GLY A 243 0.94 -19.51 -4.69
N TYR A 244 2.12 -20.10 -4.89
CA TYR A 244 2.86 -20.76 -3.82
C TYR A 244 3.10 -19.80 -2.65
N LEU A 245 2.76 -20.19 -1.41
CA LEU A 245 2.80 -19.33 -0.21
C LEU A 245 1.98 -18.02 -0.30
N SER A 246 1.01 -17.92 -1.21
CA SER A 246 0.23 -16.69 -1.36
C SER A 246 -0.87 -16.54 -0.30
N THR A 247 -1.27 -15.30 -0.01
CA THR A 247 -2.33 -15.00 0.96
C THR A 247 -3.37 -14.09 0.34
N ALA A 248 -4.62 -14.56 0.22
CA ALA A 248 -5.79 -13.80 -0.18
C ALA A 248 -6.75 -13.65 1.01
N ASN A 249 -7.00 -12.41 1.47
CA ASN A 249 -7.84 -12.15 2.65
C ASN A 249 -8.88 -11.06 2.35
N GLY A 250 -10.13 -11.42 2.09
CA GLY A 250 -11.22 -10.50 1.75
C GLY A 250 -12.21 -11.10 0.75
N TYR A 251 -13.39 -10.49 0.62
CA TYR A 251 -14.38 -10.92 -0.38
C TYR A 251 -13.83 -10.69 -1.79
N PHE A 252 -13.74 -11.75 -2.60
CA PHE A 252 -13.11 -11.74 -3.94
C PHE A 252 -11.62 -11.32 -3.98
N ALA A 253 -10.87 -11.39 -2.87
CA ALA A 253 -9.43 -11.15 -2.92
C ALA A 253 -8.72 -12.25 -3.76
N ARG A 254 -7.76 -11.86 -4.61
CA ARG A 254 -7.02 -12.75 -5.53
C ARG A 254 -5.52 -12.59 -5.35
N ALA A 255 -4.85 -13.61 -4.82
CA ALA A 255 -3.40 -13.69 -4.70
C ALA A 255 -2.86 -14.79 -5.62
N THR A 256 -2.50 -14.43 -6.85
CA THR A 256 -2.11 -15.40 -7.91
C THR A 256 -0.61 -15.46 -8.16
N GLY A 257 0.17 -14.49 -7.66
CA GLY A 257 1.63 -14.54 -7.71
C GLY A 257 2.21 -15.38 -6.57
N THR A 258 3.38 -15.98 -6.79
CA THR A 258 4.14 -16.65 -5.74
C THR A 258 4.49 -15.67 -4.62
N SER A 259 4.33 -16.08 -3.36
CA SER A 259 4.52 -15.27 -2.16
C SER A 259 3.71 -13.97 -2.13
N SER A 260 2.66 -13.85 -2.96
CA SER A 260 1.91 -12.60 -3.06
C SER A 260 0.86 -12.46 -1.95
N VAL A 261 0.54 -11.22 -1.59
CA VAL A 261 -0.41 -10.89 -0.53
C VAL A 261 -1.50 -9.97 -1.06
N ALA A 262 -2.75 -10.45 -1.12
CA ALA A 262 -3.93 -9.67 -1.48
C ALA A 262 -4.87 -9.53 -0.28
N ILE A 263 -5.06 -8.32 0.24
CA ILE A 263 -5.94 -8.07 1.40
C ILE A 263 -6.98 -6.99 1.08
N GLY A 264 -8.25 -7.35 1.28
CA GLY A 264 -9.44 -6.51 1.19
C GLY A 264 -10.33 -6.85 -0.01
N ASN A 265 -11.42 -6.10 -0.16
CA ASN A 265 -12.45 -6.43 -1.15
C ASN A 265 -11.89 -6.26 -2.57
N THR A 266 -11.93 -7.36 -3.35
CA THR A 266 -11.44 -7.44 -4.73
C THR A 266 -9.96 -7.09 -4.93
N ALA A 267 -9.13 -7.08 -3.88
CA ALA A 267 -7.70 -6.84 -4.02
C ALA A 267 -7.03 -7.90 -4.92
N LEU A 268 -6.11 -7.48 -5.80
CA LEU A 268 -5.42 -8.35 -6.76
C LEU A 268 -3.90 -8.25 -6.61
N ALA A 269 -3.23 -9.34 -6.22
CA ALA A 269 -1.78 -9.46 -6.18
C ALA A 269 -1.33 -10.58 -7.13
N SER A 270 -0.97 -10.22 -8.36
CA SER A 270 -0.60 -11.18 -9.42
C SER A 270 0.90 -11.22 -9.75
N GLY A 271 1.65 -10.20 -9.33
CA GLY A 271 3.12 -10.23 -9.42
C GLY A 271 3.72 -11.19 -8.40
N ILE A 272 4.87 -11.77 -8.72
CA ILE A 272 5.68 -12.55 -7.76
C ILE A 272 6.13 -11.60 -6.63
N ASP A 273 6.08 -12.04 -5.39
CA ASP A 273 6.42 -11.26 -4.18
C ASP A 273 5.64 -9.93 -4.06
N SER A 274 4.49 -9.79 -4.73
CA SER A 274 3.73 -8.55 -4.74
C SER A 274 2.75 -8.43 -3.57
N VAL A 275 2.43 -7.19 -3.19
CA VAL A 275 1.53 -6.88 -2.07
C VAL A 275 0.44 -5.92 -2.53
N ALA A 276 -0.82 -6.34 -2.49
CA ALA A 276 -1.99 -5.51 -2.75
C ALA A 276 -2.88 -5.45 -1.51
N ILE A 277 -2.97 -4.31 -0.84
CA ILE A 277 -3.79 -4.13 0.38
C ILE A 277 -4.71 -2.94 0.18
N GLY A 278 -6.02 -3.17 0.13
CA GLY A 278 -6.99 -2.10 -0.08
C GLY A 278 -8.34 -2.63 -0.54
N GLY A 279 -9.05 -1.83 -1.32
CA GLY A 279 -10.33 -2.23 -1.88
C GLY A 279 -10.70 -1.37 -3.08
N VAL A 280 -11.99 -1.23 -3.30
CA VAL A 280 -12.54 -0.43 -4.41
C VAL A 280 -12.49 1.07 -4.07
N SER A 281 -11.93 1.88 -4.99
CA SER A 281 -11.95 3.34 -4.99
C SER A 281 -13.09 3.87 -5.83
N THR A 282 -13.98 4.63 -5.20
CA THR A 282 -15.06 5.38 -5.88
C THR A 282 -14.53 6.51 -6.77
N ALA A 283 -13.39 7.12 -6.45
CA ALA A 283 -12.79 8.16 -7.28
C ALA A 283 -12.13 7.61 -8.54
N ALA A 284 -11.53 6.42 -8.49
CA ALA A 284 -11.04 5.73 -9.68
C ALA A 284 -12.19 5.43 -10.66
N ALA A 285 -13.34 5.00 -10.13
CA ALA A 285 -14.57 4.79 -10.91
C ALA A 285 -15.12 6.09 -11.52
N ALA A 286 -15.03 7.21 -10.79
CA ALA A 286 -15.46 8.52 -11.29
C ALA A 286 -14.47 9.16 -12.29
N ALA A 287 -13.18 8.82 -12.19
CA ALA A 287 -12.11 9.32 -13.06
C ALA A 287 -11.95 8.53 -14.37
N GLY A 288 -12.72 7.46 -14.58
CA GLY A 288 -12.61 6.60 -15.77
C GLY A 288 -11.36 5.71 -15.77
N ASN A 289 -10.69 5.54 -14.63
CA ASN A 289 -9.55 4.63 -14.52
C ASN A 289 -10.05 3.18 -14.56
N SER A 290 -9.44 2.36 -15.42
CA SER A 290 -9.89 0.99 -15.75
C SER A 290 -9.94 0.00 -14.57
N SER A 291 -9.32 0.33 -13.45
CA SER A 291 -9.30 -0.50 -12.25
C SER A 291 -9.60 0.37 -11.04
N SER A 292 -10.84 0.31 -10.56
CA SER A 292 -11.22 0.84 -9.25
C SER A 292 -10.64 0.03 -8.10
N LEU A 293 -10.06 -1.13 -8.38
CA LEU A 293 -9.56 -2.10 -7.41
C LEU A 293 -8.11 -1.79 -7.03
N THR A 294 -7.68 -2.33 -5.88
CA THR A 294 -6.25 -2.30 -5.50
C THR A 294 -5.51 -3.43 -6.20
N ALA A 295 -4.47 -3.11 -6.97
CA ALA A 295 -3.78 -4.10 -7.81
C ALA A 295 -2.26 -3.94 -7.80
N ALA A 296 -1.54 -5.04 -7.52
CA ALA A 296 -0.09 -5.13 -7.60
C ALA A 296 0.31 -6.26 -8.57
N THR A 297 0.53 -5.90 -9.84
CA THR A 297 0.78 -6.88 -10.92
C THR A 297 2.24 -7.01 -11.33
N GLY A 298 3.10 -6.05 -10.96
CA GLY A 298 4.55 -6.14 -11.17
C GLY A 298 5.25 -7.01 -10.12
N VAL A 299 6.41 -7.55 -10.45
CA VAL A 299 7.25 -8.35 -9.54
C VAL A 299 7.73 -7.49 -8.37
N GLY A 300 7.63 -7.97 -7.14
CA GLY A 300 8.04 -7.26 -5.92
C GLY A 300 7.31 -5.94 -5.68
N SER A 301 6.19 -5.72 -6.38
CA SER A 301 5.48 -4.44 -6.36
C SER A 301 4.54 -4.32 -5.16
N VAL A 302 4.29 -3.08 -4.71
CA VAL A 302 3.44 -2.78 -3.55
C VAL A 302 2.34 -1.81 -3.97
N ALA A 303 1.07 -2.21 -3.81
CA ALA A 303 -0.10 -1.36 -3.89
C ALA A 303 -0.82 -1.31 -2.53
N LEU A 304 -0.87 -0.15 -1.89
CA LEU A 304 -1.54 0.05 -0.60
C LEU A 304 -2.53 1.22 -0.65
N GLY A 305 -3.80 0.95 -0.39
CA GLY A 305 -4.88 1.93 -0.37
C GLY A 305 -5.94 1.63 -1.43
N ALA A 306 -7.18 2.07 -1.20
CA ALA A 306 -8.27 1.80 -2.14
C ALA A 306 -7.97 2.39 -3.53
N GLY A 307 -8.08 1.56 -4.56
CA GLY A 307 -7.72 1.90 -5.94
C GLY A 307 -6.24 2.20 -6.18
N ALA A 308 -5.33 1.85 -5.26
CA ALA A 308 -3.90 1.94 -5.53
C ALA A 308 -3.51 0.88 -6.57
N VAL A 309 -2.79 1.27 -7.62
CA VAL A 309 -2.43 0.37 -8.72
C VAL A 309 -0.94 0.49 -9.01
N THR A 310 -0.27 -0.64 -9.11
CA THR A 310 1.08 -0.74 -9.64
C THR A 310 1.18 -1.90 -10.64
N GLN A 311 1.69 -1.59 -11.82
CA GLN A 311 1.89 -2.53 -12.93
C GLN A 311 3.36 -2.68 -13.32
N SER A 312 4.26 -2.11 -12.54
CA SER A 312 5.70 -2.03 -12.80
C SER A 312 6.48 -2.84 -11.77
N ASP A 313 7.63 -3.40 -12.17
CA ASP A 313 8.44 -4.22 -11.26
C ASP A 313 9.12 -3.34 -10.20
N TYR A 314 9.21 -3.85 -8.98
CA TYR A 314 9.76 -3.18 -7.79
C TYR A 314 9.10 -1.83 -7.45
N ALA A 315 7.95 -1.53 -8.06
CA ALA A 315 7.29 -0.25 -7.91
C ALA A 315 6.39 -0.19 -6.67
N ILE A 316 6.22 1.03 -6.14
CA ILE A 316 5.48 1.32 -4.92
C ILE A 316 4.37 2.32 -5.23
N ALA A 317 3.11 1.92 -5.05
CA ALA A 317 1.91 2.76 -5.09
C ALA A 317 1.26 2.76 -3.70
N ILE A 318 1.32 3.88 -2.98
CA ILE A 318 0.73 4.00 -1.64
C ILE A 318 -0.17 5.23 -1.58
N GLY A 319 -1.44 5.02 -1.28
CA GLY A 319 -2.45 6.06 -1.12
C GLY A 319 -3.69 5.78 -1.95
N TYR A 320 -4.80 6.42 -1.56
CA TYR A 320 -6.07 6.33 -2.27
C TYR A 320 -5.90 6.77 -3.74
N ASN A 321 -6.21 5.88 -4.68
CA ASN A 321 -6.06 6.12 -6.13
C ASN A 321 -4.63 6.49 -6.56
N SER A 322 -3.60 6.08 -5.80
CA SER A 322 -2.20 6.22 -6.24
C SER A 322 -1.91 5.28 -7.41
N ASN A 323 -1.05 5.70 -8.34
CA ASN A 323 -0.87 4.95 -9.57
C ASN A 323 0.57 4.92 -10.07
N VAL A 324 1.04 3.71 -10.36
CA VAL A 324 2.24 3.45 -11.13
C VAL A 324 1.87 2.63 -12.36
N PHE A 325 1.84 3.29 -13.53
CA PHE A 325 1.56 2.64 -14.81
C PHE A 325 2.85 2.44 -15.62
N PRO A 326 2.97 1.34 -16.37
CA PRO A 326 3.93 1.25 -17.45
C PRO A 326 3.41 2.07 -18.62
N ASN A 327 3.91 3.30 -18.80
CA ASN A 327 3.76 3.95 -20.11
C ASN A 327 4.70 3.32 -21.15
N LEU A 328 5.69 2.52 -20.72
CA LEU A 328 6.63 1.81 -21.58
C LEU A 328 6.97 0.41 -21.01
N PRO A 329 7.30 -0.59 -21.87
CA PRO A 329 7.92 -1.83 -21.44
C PRO A 329 9.20 -1.55 -20.64
N GLY A 330 9.37 -2.22 -19.50
CA GLY A 330 10.55 -2.02 -18.63
C GLY A 330 10.42 -0.88 -17.62
N ASN A 331 9.21 -0.41 -17.30
CA ASN A 331 9.04 0.43 -16.12
C ASN A 331 9.37 -0.39 -14.86
N THR A 332 10.42 0.04 -14.16
CA THR A 332 10.87 -0.50 -12.88
C THR A 332 11.12 0.63 -11.89
N ASP A 333 11.15 0.31 -10.60
CA ASP A 333 11.67 1.17 -9.54
C ASP A 333 10.95 2.52 -9.36
N SER A 334 9.68 2.58 -9.75
CA SER A 334 8.86 3.79 -9.67
C SER A 334 8.09 3.89 -8.36
N VAL A 335 7.92 5.10 -7.83
CA VAL A 335 7.33 5.35 -6.50
C VAL A 335 6.26 6.43 -6.59
N ALA A 336 5.00 6.06 -6.38
CA ALA A 336 3.87 6.98 -6.21
C ALA A 336 3.31 6.89 -4.79
N ILE A 337 3.51 7.92 -3.96
CA ILE A 337 3.04 7.97 -2.57
C ILE A 337 2.21 9.23 -2.35
N GLY A 338 0.91 9.07 -2.09
CA GLY A 338 -0.05 10.14 -1.88
C GLY A 338 -1.40 9.85 -2.53
N HIS A 339 -2.45 10.53 -2.09
CA HIS A 339 -3.75 10.37 -2.75
C HIS A 339 -3.67 10.92 -4.18
N SER A 340 -4.07 10.10 -5.15
CA SER A 340 -3.96 10.40 -6.58
C SER A 340 -2.55 10.77 -7.07
N ALA A 341 -1.49 10.35 -6.37
CA ALA A 341 -0.12 10.48 -6.87
C ALA A 341 0.08 9.57 -8.10
N GLY A 342 0.86 10.01 -9.09
CA GLY A 342 1.01 9.31 -10.36
C GLY A 342 2.45 9.30 -10.87
N SER A 343 2.99 8.10 -11.10
CA SER A 343 4.32 7.86 -11.65
C SER A 343 4.21 7.01 -12.91
N PHE A 344 4.60 7.56 -14.07
CA PHE A 344 4.24 6.98 -15.37
C PHE A 344 5.44 6.52 -16.21
N ALA A 345 6.67 6.61 -15.70
CA ALA A 345 7.89 6.22 -16.42
C ALA A 345 8.91 5.57 -15.48
N PRO A 346 9.98 4.91 -15.98
CA PRO A 346 10.96 4.23 -15.13
C PRO A 346 11.68 5.18 -14.16
N ASN A 347 12.03 4.66 -12.99
CA ASN A 347 12.81 5.35 -11.94
C ASN A 347 12.17 6.67 -11.46
N THR A 348 10.85 6.82 -11.61
CA THR A 348 10.17 8.06 -11.24
C THR A 348 9.80 8.09 -9.76
N VAL A 349 9.75 9.29 -9.19
CA VAL A 349 9.33 9.50 -7.81
C VAL A 349 8.24 10.58 -7.77
N SER A 350 7.07 10.23 -7.26
CA SER A 350 5.94 11.13 -7.02
C SER A 350 5.50 11.02 -5.56
N LEU A 351 5.87 12.02 -4.75
CA LEU A 351 5.56 12.05 -3.32
C LEU A 351 4.70 13.27 -2.98
N GLY A 352 3.42 13.02 -2.69
CA GLY A 352 2.45 14.05 -2.33
C GLY A 352 1.10 13.82 -2.99
N ALA A 353 0.07 14.46 -2.42
CA ALA A 353 -1.25 14.54 -3.01
C ALA A 353 -1.19 15.11 -4.44
N HIS A 354 -1.64 14.34 -5.44
CA HIS A 354 -1.56 14.73 -6.85
C HIS A 354 -0.15 15.05 -7.36
N ALA A 355 0.91 14.53 -6.72
CA ALA A 355 2.26 14.62 -7.26
C ALA A 355 2.34 13.78 -8.55
N LEU A 356 3.00 14.31 -9.58
CA LEU A 356 3.01 13.73 -10.92
C LEU A 356 4.43 13.73 -11.51
N ALA A 357 4.95 12.56 -11.87
CA ALA A 357 6.16 12.39 -12.66
C ALA A 357 5.87 11.53 -13.89
N THR A 358 6.09 12.08 -15.09
CA THR A 358 5.59 11.46 -16.34
C THR A 358 6.66 10.82 -17.21
N GLU A 359 7.92 11.23 -17.07
CA GLU A 359 9.05 10.77 -17.89
C GLU A 359 10.22 10.26 -17.03
N GLN A 360 11.13 9.52 -17.66
CA GLN A 360 12.19 8.76 -16.98
C GLN A 360 13.01 9.62 -16.01
N ASP A 361 13.32 9.06 -14.83
CA ASP A 361 14.12 9.71 -13.78
C ASP A 361 13.51 11.02 -13.23
N GLY A 362 12.22 11.28 -13.55
CA GLY A 362 11.48 12.45 -13.07
C GLY A 362 11.16 12.35 -11.57
N ILE A 363 11.39 13.45 -10.84
CA ILE A 363 11.12 13.54 -9.40
C ILE A 363 10.14 14.68 -9.15
N ALA A 364 8.99 14.38 -8.57
CA ALA A 364 7.97 15.33 -8.14
C ALA A 364 7.65 15.12 -6.65
N VAL A 365 8.00 16.07 -5.80
CA VAL A 365 7.75 16.03 -4.35
C VAL A 365 7.00 17.27 -3.91
N GLY A 366 5.76 17.09 -3.46
CA GLY A 366 4.88 18.17 -3.01
C GLY A 366 3.42 17.93 -3.37
N HIS A 367 2.51 18.66 -2.70
CA HIS A 367 1.12 18.68 -3.13
C HIS A 367 1.01 19.34 -4.52
N ASN A 368 0.42 18.66 -5.49
CA ASN A 368 0.20 19.16 -6.85
C ASN A 368 1.51 19.62 -7.53
N SER A 369 2.62 18.93 -7.28
CA SER A 369 3.88 19.15 -7.98
C SER A 369 3.93 18.31 -9.26
N SER A 370 4.51 18.83 -10.34
CA SER A 370 4.55 18.13 -11.63
C SER A 370 5.90 18.22 -12.34
N ALA A 371 6.54 17.06 -12.52
CA ALA A 371 7.73 16.87 -13.34
C ALA A 371 7.33 16.19 -14.66
N PHE A 372 7.18 16.99 -15.73
CA PHE A 372 6.62 16.53 -17.00
C PHE A 372 7.64 15.89 -17.96
N THR A 373 8.93 16.15 -17.75
CA THR A 373 9.99 15.78 -18.70
C THR A 373 11.10 14.98 -18.02
N ALA A 374 11.87 14.24 -18.83
CA ALA A 374 12.92 13.34 -18.35
C ALA A 374 13.97 14.08 -17.49
N SER A 375 14.44 13.40 -16.44
CA SER A 375 15.46 13.88 -15.50
C SER A 375 15.13 15.24 -14.83
N SER A 376 13.86 15.65 -14.85
CA SER A 376 13.42 16.88 -14.18
C SER A 376 13.14 16.65 -12.70
N VAL A 377 13.56 17.60 -11.87
CA VAL A 377 13.42 17.55 -10.40
C VAL A 377 12.56 18.71 -9.94
N VAL A 378 11.43 18.40 -9.31
CA VAL A 378 10.41 19.34 -8.89
C VAL A 378 10.08 19.11 -7.43
N LEU A 379 10.47 20.04 -6.57
CA LEU A 379 10.37 19.93 -5.11
C LEU A 379 9.64 21.15 -4.55
N GLY A 380 8.35 21.02 -4.27
CA GLY A 380 7.54 22.07 -3.68
C GLY A 380 6.05 21.97 -4.05
N SER A 381 5.18 22.48 -3.17
CA SER A 381 3.73 22.51 -3.45
C SER A 381 3.44 23.39 -4.68
N GLY A 382 2.73 22.86 -5.67
CA GLY A 382 2.40 23.57 -6.90
C GLY A 382 3.61 23.90 -7.80
N ALA A 383 4.77 23.29 -7.55
CA ALA A 383 5.96 23.47 -8.38
C ALA A 383 5.81 22.70 -9.70
N VAL A 384 6.35 23.24 -10.79
CA VAL A 384 6.17 22.69 -12.14
C VAL A 384 7.45 22.80 -12.96
N SER A 385 7.86 21.72 -13.62
CA SER A 385 8.88 21.73 -14.69
C SER A 385 8.25 22.07 -16.05
N SER A 386 9.11 22.32 -17.03
CA SER A 386 8.74 22.42 -18.44
C SER A 386 7.98 21.18 -18.90
N TRP A 387 7.06 21.38 -19.86
CA TRP A 387 6.31 20.31 -20.52
C TRP A 387 7.06 19.71 -21.72
N PHE A 388 8.08 20.40 -22.22
CA PHE A 388 8.73 20.08 -23.49
C PHE A 388 10.25 19.92 -23.37
N ASN A 389 10.85 20.50 -22.34
CA ASN A 389 12.29 20.59 -22.16
C ASN A 389 12.75 19.74 -20.95
N PRO A 390 13.68 18.79 -21.13
CA PRO A 390 14.18 17.92 -20.06
C PRO A 390 15.16 18.64 -19.13
N ASN A 391 15.61 17.93 -18.09
CA ASN A 391 16.67 18.35 -17.15
C ASN A 391 16.34 19.65 -16.38
N SER A 392 15.05 19.92 -16.15
CA SER A 392 14.62 21.11 -15.43
C SER A 392 14.66 20.89 -13.92
N THR A 393 15.22 21.82 -13.16
CA THR A 393 15.16 21.82 -11.69
C THR A 393 14.24 22.93 -11.20
N ALA A 394 13.27 22.60 -10.35
CA ALA A 394 12.34 23.53 -9.71
C ALA A 394 12.28 23.24 -8.21
N LEU A 395 12.81 24.13 -7.38
CA LEU A 395 12.92 23.94 -5.92
C LEU A 395 12.24 25.09 -5.17
N GLY A 396 11.13 24.82 -4.50
CA GLY A 396 10.32 25.76 -3.76
C GLY A 396 8.87 25.74 -4.22
N ALA A 397 7.94 26.13 -3.33
CA ALA A 397 6.52 26.15 -3.69
C ALA A 397 6.25 27.14 -4.84
N ALA A 398 5.29 26.80 -5.70
CA ALA A 398 4.88 27.60 -6.87
C ALA A 398 6.03 27.99 -7.82
N THR A 399 7.15 27.26 -7.82
CA THR A 399 8.22 27.44 -8.81
C THR A 399 7.78 26.97 -10.19
N ARG A 400 8.34 27.61 -11.23
CA ARG A 400 8.08 27.23 -12.62
C ARG A 400 9.34 27.32 -13.46
N THR A 401 9.77 26.18 -14.01
CA THR A 401 11.00 26.08 -14.80
C THR A 401 10.67 25.71 -16.25
N ASP A 402 10.32 26.70 -17.07
CA ASP A 402 9.97 26.55 -18.50
C ASP A 402 11.21 26.67 -19.42
N GLY A 403 12.38 26.23 -18.97
CA GLY A 403 13.67 26.43 -19.64
C GLY A 403 14.34 25.12 -20.05
N VAL A 404 15.30 25.16 -20.98
CA VAL A 404 16.17 24.00 -21.31
C VAL A 404 17.32 23.96 -20.32
N ASP A 405 17.56 22.82 -19.66
CA ASP A 405 18.59 22.66 -18.62
C ASP A 405 18.52 23.77 -17.55
N ALA A 406 17.31 24.21 -17.23
CA ALA A 406 17.08 25.39 -16.42
C ALA A 406 16.87 25.05 -14.94
N THR A 407 17.11 26.04 -14.08
CA THR A 407 16.97 25.88 -12.63
C THR A 407 16.22 27.06 -12.00
N SER A 408 15.14 26.80 -11.28
CA SER A 408 14.48 27.79 -10.43
C SER A 408 14.54 27.37 -8.96
N ILE A 409 14.98 28.27 -8.08
CA ILE A 409 15.13 28.01 -6.64
C ILE A 409 14.51 29.17 -5.85
N GLY A 410 13.54 28.86 -5.00
CA GLY A 410 12.84 29.81 -4.13
C GLY A 410 11.36 29.94 -4.45
N TYR A 411 10.54 30.29 -3.47
CA TYR A 411 9.08 30.43 -3.64
C TYR A 411 8.72 31.34 -4.82
N GLY A 412 7.96 30.82 -5.79
CA GLY A 412 7.52 31.58 -6.96
C GLY A 412 8.63 31.97 -7.95
N ALA A 413 9.85 31.41 -7.83
CA ALA A 413 10.92 31.63 -8.80
C ALA A 413 10.56 31.06 -10.18
N LYS A 414 10.99 31.74 -11.25
CA LYS A 414 10.58 31.42 -12.61
C LYS A 414 11.75 31.47 -13.59
N VAL A 415 11.82 30.48 -14.48
CA VAL A 415 12.67 30.54 -15.67
C VAL A 415 11.76 30.48 -16.89
N GLY A 416 11.94 31.41 -17.83
CA GLY A 416 11.16 31.45 -19.07
C GLY A 416 9.69 31.81 -18.87
N ASN A 417 8.88 31.46 -19.85
CA ASN A 417 7.42 31.50 -19.81
C ASN A 417 6.86 30.34 -20.64
N TRP A 418 5.57 30.02 -20.45
CA TRP A 418 4.93 28.90 -21.12
C TRP A 418 4.87 28.99 -22.65
N VAL A 419 4.77 30.20 -23.20
CA VAL A 419 4.68 30.40 -24.66
C VAL A 419 6.02 30.08 -25.30
N ASP A 420 7.11 30.52 -24.68
CA ASP A 420 8.47 30.24 -25.13
C ASP A 420 8.82 28.76 -24.94
N ASP A 421 8.30 28.11 -23.88
CA ASP A 421 8.38 26.66 -23.67
C ASP A 421 7.77 25.90 -24.85
N ALA A 422 6.51 26.23 -25.19
CA ALA A 422 5.75 25.56 -26.23
C ALA A 422 6.34 25.76 -27.63
N TRP A 423 7.07 26.85 -27.85
CA TRP A 423 7.65 27.20 -29.16
C TRP A 423 9.16 26.91 -29.25
N ASN A 424 9.73 26.23 -28.25
CA ASN A 424 11.17 25.94 -28.17
C ASN A 424 12.05 27.20 -28.30
N ARG A 425 11.58 28.30 -27.70
CA ARG A 425 12.31 29.59 -27.55
C ARG A 425 12.69 29.86 -26.11
N ALA A 426 12.51 28.85 -25.26
CA ALA A 426 12.84 28.88 -23.86
C ALA A 426 14.32 29.22 -23.62
N PRO A 427 14.64 29.97 -22.54
CA PRO A 427 16.02 30.25 -22.20
C PRO A 427 16.76 28.96 -21.82
N VAL A 428 18.00 28.84 -22.30
CA VAL A 428 18.86 27.66 -22.12
C VAL A 428 19.82 27.90 -20.96
N SER A 429 19.97 26.92 -20.07
CA SER A 429 20.87 26.97 -18.90
C SER A 429 20.70 28.25 -18.07
N ALA A 430 19.46 28.70 -17.90
CA ALA A 430 19.12 29.88 -17.11
C ALA A 430 18.76 29.49 -15.68
N VAL A 431 19.20 30.31 -14.72
CA VAL A 431 18.99 30.08 -13.29
C VAL A 431 18.24 31.25 -12.67
N ALA A 432 17.08 31.01 -12.06
CA ALA A 432 16.39 31.96 -11.21
C ALA A 432 16.62 31.61 -9.74
N LEU A 433 17.32 32.47 -9.00
CA LEU A 433 17.74 32.23 -7.62
C LEU A 433 17.08 33.23 -6.66
N GLY A 434 16.28 32.71 -5.72
CA GLY A 434 15.55 33.49 -4.73
C GLY A 434 14.05 33.60 -5.05
N ALA A 435 13.26 33.88 -4.01
CA ALA A 435 11.80 33.99 -4.15
C ALA A 435 11.40 35.02 -5.23
N TYR A 436 10.50 34.66 -6.13
CA TYR A 436 10.04 35.53 -7.22
C TYR A 436 11.11 36.04 -8.19
N SER A 437 12.33 35.49 -8.19
CA SER A 437 13.32 35.80 -9.21
C SER A 437 12.85 35.31 -10.59
N HIS A 438 13.16 36.04 -11.66
CA HIS A 438 12.75 35.68 -13.02
C HIS A 438 13.94 35.71 -13.98
N ALA A 439 14.31 34.54 -14.52
CA ALA A 439 15.37 34.42 -15.51
C ALA A 439 14.77 34.27 -16.92
N THR A 440 15.09 35.22 -17.81
CA THR A 440 14.60 35.24 -19.21
C THR A 440 15.73 35.17 -20.24
N ARG A 441 16.99 35.14 -19.80
CA ARG A 441 18.17 35.11 -20.68
C ARG A 441 18.90 33.79 -20.53
N SER A 442 19.25 33.17 -21.67
CA SER A 442 20.10 31.97 -21.69
C SER A 442 21.46 32.24 -21.04
N TYR A 443 22.05 31.21 -20.42
CA TYR A 443 23.37 31.23 -19.78
C TYR A 443 23.52 32.35 -18.73
N SER A 444 22.48 32.58 -17.93
CA SER A 444 22.47 33.66 -16.94
C SER A 444 21.87 33.24 -15.61
N VAL A 445 22.29 33.92 -14.53
CA VAL A 445 21.70 33.79 -13.19
C VAL A 445 20.96 35.09 -12.85
N ALA A 446 19.64 35.01 -12.67
CA ALA A 446 18.81 36.09 -12.18
C ALA A 446 18.58 35.93 -10.67
N VAL A 447 19.03 36.91 -9.88
CA VAL A 447 18.79 36.96 -8.42
C VAL A 447 17.57 37.81 -8.05
N GLY A 448 16.80 38.24 -9.03
CA GLY A 448 15.61 39.07 -8.87
C GLY A 448 14.83 39.15 -10.17
N ASP A 449 13.95 40.12 -10.26
CA ASP A 449 13.19 40.47 -11.46
C ASP A 449 13.11 42.00 -11.56
N VAL A 450 13.94 42.58 -12.43
CA VAL A 450 13.99 44.04 -12.62
C VAL A 450 12.66 44.58 -13.18
N ALA A 451 11.94 43.79 -13.97
CA ALA A 451 10.67 44.21 -14.56
C ALA A 451 9.58 44.40 -13.51
N SER A 452 9.64 43.66 -12.39
CA SER A 452 8.79 43.85 -11.21
C SER A 452 9.42 44.71 -10.11
N GLY A 453 10.58 45.32 -10.35
CA GLY A 453 11.29 46.14 -9.38
C GLY A 453 11.97 45.35 -8.26
N LEU A 454 12.08 44.02 -8.39
CA LEU A 454 12.71 43.15 -7.42
C LEU A 454 14.20 42.99 -7.74
N THR A 455 15.06 43.64 -6.97
CA THR A 455 16.51 43.42 -7.02
C THR A 455 17.02 42.94 -5.67
N ARG A 456 18.15 42.23 -5.68
CA ARG A 456 18.78 41.72 -4.46
C ARG A 456 20.24 42.15 -4.42
N GLN A 457 20.68 42.45 -3.22
CA GLN A 457 22.11 42.52 -2.95
C GLN A 457 22.68 41.11 -2.93
N ILE A 458 23.84 40.94 -3.56
CA ILE A 458 24.66 39.73 -3.44
C ILE A 458 25.74 40.05 -2.42
N THR A 459 25.65 39.47 -1.23
CA THR A 459 26.57 39.72 -0.11
C THR A 459 27.55 38.56 0.07
N SER A 460 28.59 38.79 0.87
CA SER A 460 29.65 37.79 1.14
C SER A 460 30.43 37.34 -0.11
N VAL A 461 30.57 38.23 -1.09
CA VAL A 461 31.38 38.00 -2.30
C VAL A 461 32.85 38.31 -1.96
N ALA A 462 33.70 37.27 -2.01
CA ALA A 462 35.14 37.43 -1.87
C ALA A 462 35.71 38.31 -3.00
N ALA A 463 36.91 38.88 -2.80
CA ALA A 463 37.57 39.64 -3.86
C ALA A 463 37.87 38.71 -5.05
N GLY A 464 37.53 39.14 -6.25
CA GLY A 464 37.81 38.38 -7.47
C GLY A 464 39.31 38.30 -7.73
N THR A 465 39.78 37.12 -8.08
CA THR A 465 41.19 36.82 -8.38
C THR A 465 41.43 36.50 -9.84
N GLU A 466 40.40 36.00 -10.53
CA GLU A 466 40.41 35.70 -11.96
C GLU A 466 39.63 36.75 -12.75
N ALA A 467 39.88 36.84 -14.06
CA ALA A 467 39.23 37.83 -14.93
C ALA A 467 37.69 37.66 -15.03
N THR A 468 37.17 36.47 -14.68
CA THR A 468 35.73 36.14 -14.74
C THR A 468 35.03 36.20 -13.38
N ASP A 469 35.75 36.54 -12.31
CA ASP A 469 35.15 36.66 -10.99
C ASP A 469 34.32 37.94 -10.85
N ALA A 470 33.34 37.91 -9.94
CA ALA A 470 32.61 39.11 -9.57
C ALA A 470 33.53 40.06 -8.77
N VAL A 471 33.57 41.33 -9.17
CA VAL A 471 34.25 42.39 -8.40
C VAL A 471 33.38 42.78 -7.20
N ASN A 472 33.95 42.70 -6.00
CA ASN A 472 33.24 43.12 -4.80
C ASN A 472 33.41 44.63 -4.50
N LYS A 473 32.62 45.16 -3.56
CA LYS A 473 32.68 46.59 -3.20
C LYS A 473 34.07 47.03 -2.72
N GLY A 474 34.80 46.18 -1.99
CA GLY A 474 36.13 46.52 -1.48
C GLY A 474 37.17 46.74 -2.59
N GLN A 475 37.13 45.95 -3.66
CA GLN A 475 37.98 46.14 -4.83
C GLN A 475 37.63 47.44 -5.58
N LEU A 476 36.32 47.75 -5.71
CA LEU A 476 35.88 48.99 -6.31
C LEU A 476 36.25 50.22 -5.47
N ASP A 477 36.15 50.12 -4.14
CA ASP A 477 36.55 51.19 -3.22
C ASP A 477 38.07 51.44 -3.29
N ALA A 478 38.89 50.39 -3.40
CA ALA A 478 40.34 50.51 -3.58
C ALA A 478 40.70 51.21 -4.90
N LEU A 479 40.05 50.81 -6.01
CA LEU A 479 40.20 51.49 -7.29
C LEU A 479 39.75 52.96 -7.22
N ALA A 480 38.65 53.23 -6.53
CA ALA A 480 38.14 54.59 -6.34
C ALA A 480 39.13 55.47 -5.54
N ALA A 481 39.80 54.92 -4.53
CA ALA A 481 40.83 55.62 -3.77
C ALA A 481 42.04 56.00 -4.65
N ASP A 482 42.50 55.08 -5.52
CA ASP A 482 43.60 55.33 -6.45
C ASP A 482 43.26 56.42 -7.50
N VAL A 483 42.03 56.39 -8.03
CA VAL A 483 41.53 57.41 -8.97
C VAL A 483 41.43 58.78 -8.29
N GLN A 484 40.93 58.85 -7.05
CA GLN A 484 40.86 60.09 -6.30
C GLN A 484 42.25 60.66 -5.98
N ALA A 485 43.22 59.82 -5.63
CA ALA A 485 44.60 60.23 -5.43
C ALA A 485 45.19 60.84 -6.72
N THR A 486 44.89 60.24 -7.88
CA THR A 486 45.33 60.74 -9.19
C THR A 486 44.65 62.07 -9.56
N SER A 487 43.34 62.20 -9.35
CA SER A 487 42.63 63.47 -9.56
C SER A 487 43.13 64.57 -8.64
N GLY A 488 43.52 64.24 -7.40
CA GLY A 488 44.11 65.19 -6.45
C GLY A 488 45.39 65.86 -6.97
N VAL A 489 46.19 65.17 -7.79
CA VAL A 489 47.45 65.68 -8.36
C VAL A 489 47.29 66.21 -9.80
N VAL A 490 46.31 65.72 -10.56
CA VAL A 490 45.99 66.19 -11.92
C VAL A 490 44.54 66.66 -11.95
N GLN A 491 44.35 67.98 -11.89
CA GLN A 491 43.06 68.64 -11.94
C GLN A 491 42.81 69.18 -13.36
N ALA A 492 41.69 68.81 -13.98
CA ALA A 492 41.25 69.36 -15.25
C ALA A 492 39.83 69.92 -15.10
N ASN A 493 39.67 71.23 -15.29
CA ASN A 493 38.42 71.96 -15.14
C ASN A 493 37.93 72.61 -16.45
N GLY A 494 38.66 72.44 -17.55
CA GLY A 494 38.27 72.93 -18.88
C GLY A 494 37.48 71.90 -19.67
N GLU A 495 36.56 72.36 -20.51
CA GLU A 495 35.84 71.50 -21.47
C GLU A 495 36.71 71.26 -22.72
N GLY A 496 37.13 70.02 -22.94
CA GLY A 496 37.90 69.61 -24.14
C GLY A 496 38.99 68.59 -23.83
N THR A 497 39.36 67.78 -24.83
CA THR A 497 40.36 66.72 -24.67
C THR A 497 41.77 67.24 -24.95
N ALA A 498 42.73 66.94 -24.08
CA ALA A 498 44.15 67.07 -24.40
C ALA A 498 44.56 65.91 -25.32
N SER A 499 45.20 66.20 -26.45
CA SER A 499 45.56 65.21 -27.47
C SER A 499 47.07 65.22 -27.73
N ALA A 500 47.74 64.14 -27.36
CA ALA A 500 49.16 63.92 -27.58
C ALA A 500 49.37 62.78 -28.59
N THR A 501 49.36 63.10 -29.89
CA THR A 501 49.48 62.11 -30.98
C THR A 501 50.90 61.99 -31.56
N GLY A 502 51.78 62.94 -31.25
CA GLY A 502 53.19 62.87 -31.62
C GLY A 502 53.99 61.85 -30.80
N GLU A 503 55.06 61.30 -31.37
CA GLU A 503 55.93 60.37 -30.66
C GLU A 503 56.56 61.05 -29.43
N ARG A 504 56.34 60.47 -28.23
CA ARG A 504 56.76 61.04 -26.93
C ARG A 504 56.27 62.49 -26.70
N SER A 505 55.09 62.85 -27.19
CA SER A 505 54.53 64.18 -26.95
C SER A 505 53.77 64.26 -25.61
N THR A 506 53.54 65.48 -25.12
CA THR A 506 52.76 65.74 -23.91
C THR A 506 51.75 66.85 -24.19
N ALA A 507 50.47 66.60 -23.92
CA ALA A 507 49.40 67.59 -24.03
C ALA A 507 48.75 67.76 -22.65
N ALA A 508 48.66 68.99 -22.16
CA ALA A 508 48.06 69.33 -20.87
C ALA A 508 47.09 70.52 -21.02
N GLY A 509 45.88 70.40 -20.49
CA GLY A 509 44.82 71.42 -20.63
C GLY A 509 43.85 71.16 -21.78
N ALA A 510 42.63 71.70 -21.66
CA ALA A 510 41.55 71.47 -22.61
C ALA A 510 41.91 72.01 -24.01
N GLY A 511 41.80 71.16 -25.04
CA GLY A 511 42.14 71.53 -26.41
C GLY A 511 43.64 71.60 -26.73
N ALA A 512 44.52 71.23 -25.79
CA ALA A 512 45.95 71.10 -26.07
C ALA A 512 46.19 70.02 -27.14
N SER A 513 46.91 70.36 -28.21
CA SER A 513 47.23 69.45 -29.31
C SER A 513 48.74 69.39 -29.55
N ALA A 514 49.35 68.26 -29.19
CA ALA A 514 50.78 68.00 -29.34
C ALA A 514 51.01 66.92 -30.41
N SER A 515 50.98 67.31 -31.69
CA SER A 515 51.09 66.42 -32.86
C SER A 515 52.52 66.23 -33.38
N GLY A 516 53.48 67.07 -32.97
CA GLY A 516 54.90 66.93 -33.34
C GLY A 516 55.65 65.92 -32.47
N ALA A 517 56.71 65.30 -32.99
CA ALA A 517 57.60 64.44 -32.21
C ALA A 517 58.26 65.25 -31.07
N ARG A 518 58.19 64.73 -29.83
CA ARG A 518 58.65 65.39 -28.60
C ARG A 518 58.04 66.78 -28.36
N SER A 519 56.87 67.05 -28.93
CA SER A 519 56.18 68.33 -28.71
C SER A 519 55.48 68.36 -27.35
N VAL A 520 55.44 69.55 -26.74
CA VAL A 520 54.66 69.82 -25.53
C VAL A 520 53.63 70.89 -25.85
N ALA A 521 52.36 70.58 -25.70
CA ALA A 521 51.26 71.53 -25.80
C ALA A 521 50.64 71.73 -24.42
N VAL A 522 50.63 72.96 -23.93
CA VAL A 522 49.92 73.34 -22.72
C VAL A 522 48.88 74.38 -23.10
N ALA A 523 47.61 74.02 -22.99
CA ALA A 523 46.49 74.94 -23.14
C ALA A 523 46.09 75.45 -21.75
N ALA A 524 45.84 76.76 -21.65
CA ALA A 524 45.42 77.42 -20.42
C ALA A 524 43.89 77.46 -20.30
#